data_AF-A0A928G4M3-F1
#
_entry.id   AF-A0A928G4M3-F1
#
_cell.length_a   1.000
_cell.length_b   1.000
_cell.length_c   1.000
_cell.angle_alpha   90.00
_cell.angle_beta   90.00
_cell.angle_gamma   90.00
#
_symmetry.space_group_name_H-M   'P 1'
#
loop_
_entity.id
_entity.type
_entity.pdbx_description
1 polymer ?
#
loop_
_entity_poly.entity_id
_entity_poly.type
_entity_poly.pdbx_seq_one_letter_code
_entity_poly.pdbx_strand_id
1 'polypeptide(L)'
;MNKRVLNEIDDDQIRVIGTSAKSSPRKIVWAVVAAVVVVAVAVAALFLGGETTDEEAESIAAIEEVGLFEQEAVEIEIEEQSRFIGEQVDSLEQGFCELRDTTVGETKLRLFIPHNATMSLHVGRVDKGDESIIYTAQAADIRRDNGKILGAFVMAGEELAWGLTKKGFCASIDGVVTVGVSDNSPLFDEAVAKGGHFFRQYPLVKDGAIVENNPENVAIRRAICDRYGEIFMVESLDKLSFHDFSAALVALGVEQGVYLVGSDAYGWAVDRKGQKHEFGVPNYYTGRRKMPRNTSYIIWRRE
;
A
#
# COMPACT_ATOMS: atom_id res chain seq x y z
N MET A 1 -23.04 11.53 32.68
CA MET A 1 -23.55 10.95 31.43
C MET A 1 -24.00 12.08 30.52
N ASN A 2 -23.17 12.48 29.54
CA ASN A 2 -23.54 13.50 28.55
C ASN A 2 -22.90 13.09 27.21
N LYS A 3 -23.74 12.60 26.30
CA LYS A 3 -23.35 12.24 24.93
C LYS A 3 -23.03 13.53 24.16
N ARG A 4 -21.75 13.77 23.89
CA ARG A 4 -21.35 14.67 22.81
C ARG A 4 -21.49 13.89 21.52
N VAL A 5 -22.51 14.26 20.74
CA VAL A 5 -22.64 13.87 19.34
C VAL A 5 -21.40 14.39 18.62
N LEU A 6 -20.52 13.48 18.23
CA LEU A 6 -19.45 13.77 17.29
C LEU A 6 -20.12 14.00 15.94
N ASN A 7 -20.01 15.23 15.43
CA ASN A 7 -20.20 15.45 14.00
C ASN A 7 -19.07 14.66 13.31
N GLU A 8 -19.43 13.55 12.65
CA GLU A 8 -18.60 12.94 11.62
C GLU A 8 -18.37 14.00 10.54
N ILE A 9 -17.16 14.56 10.55
CA ILE A 9 -16.66 15.38 9.46
C ILE A 9 -16.10 14.37 8.45
N ASP A 10 -16.66 14.40 7.26
CA ASP A 10 -16.29 13.57 6.11
C ASP A 10 -14.80 13.76 5.78
N ASP A 11 -13.98 12.76 6.14
CA ASP A 11 -12.50 12.78 6.14
C ASP A 11 -11.90 12.41 4.76
N ASP A 12 -12.75 12.30 3.73
CA ASP A 12 -12.43 11.69 2.42
C ASP A 12 -11.89 12.67 1.36
N GLN A 13 -11.41 13.86 1.76
CA GLN A 13 -10.87 14.84 0.79
C GLN A 13 -9.35 14.90 0.77
N ILE A 14 -8.73 14.06 -0.07
CA ILE A 14 -7.36 14.25 -0.57
C ILE A 14 -7.46 14.69 -2.04
N ARG A 15 -7.01 15.90 -2.39
CA ARG A 15 -6.91 16.36 -3.78
C ARG A 15 -5.48 16.67 -4.17
N VAL A 16 -5.00 15.91 -5.16
CA VAL A 16 -3.79 16.15 -5.95
C VAL A 16 -3.92 17.50 -6.68
N ILE A 17 -2.87 18.32 -6.64
CA ILE A 17 -2.87 19.68 -7.20
C ILE A 17 -2.58 19.64 -8.71
N GLY A 18 -3.61 19.92 -9.53
CA GLY A 18 -3.58 20.22 -10.98
C GLY A 18 -4.32 19.15 -11.81
N THR A 19 -5.25 19.40 -12.72
CA THR A 19 -5.80 20.60 -13.40
C THR A 19 -7.33 20.45 -13.58
N SER A 20 -8.05 21.57 -13.63
CA SER A 20 -9.51 21.66 -13.66
C SER A 20 -10.14 21.36 -15.03
N ALA A 21 -11.19 20.53 -15.05
CA ALA A 21 -12.27 20.63 -16.03
C ALA A 21 -13.61 20.39 -15.31
N LYS A 22 -14.50 21.40 -15.34
CA LYS A 22 -15.87 21.31 -14.81
C LYS A 22 -16.75 20.65 -15.88
N SER A 23 -17.42 19.53 -15.56
CA SER A 23 -18.58 19.06 -16.32
C SER A 23 -19.83 19.11 -15.43
N SER A 24 -20.96 19.53 -16.01
CA SER A 24 -22.19 19.88 -15.28
C SER A 24 -23.14 18.68 -15.11
N PRO A 25 -23.99 18.64 -14.07
CA PRO A 25 -24.68 17.41 -13.64
C PRO A 25 -25.96 17.08 -14.43
N ARG A 26 -26.35 17.88 -15.42
CA ARG A 26 -27.70 17.79 -16.03
C ARG A 26 -27.85 16.70 -17.10
N LYS A 27 -26.77 16.06 -17.55
CA LYS A 27 -26.82 15.02 -18.61
C LYS A 27 -26.90 13.58 -18.09
N ILE A 28 -26.61 13.33 -16.80
CA ILE A 28 -26.56 11.97 -16.23
C ILE A 28 -27.96 11.48 -15.84
N VAL A 29 -28.84 12.38 -15.38
CA VAL A 29 -30.21 12.00 -14.96
C VAL A 29 -31.05 11.41 -16.10
N TRP A 30 -30.90 11.92 -17.33
CA TRP A 30 -31.63 11.41 -18.50
C TRP A 30 -31.12 10.06 -19.00
N ALA A 31 -29.84 9.73 -18.77
CA ALA A 31 -29.27 8.45 -19.14
C ALA A 31 -29.77 7.32 -18.22
N VAL A 32 -29.97 7.60 -16.93
CA VAL A 32 -30.50 6.64 -15.95
C VAL A 32 -31.97 6.29 -16.24
N VAL A 33 -32.79 7.27 -16.62
CA VAL A 33 -34.21 7.03 -16.96
C VAL A 33 -34.37 6.14 -18.20
N ALA A 34 -33.52 6.32 -19.22
CA ALA A 34 -33.55 5.49 -20.43
C ALA A 34 -33.17 4.03 -20.15
N ALA A 35 -32.20 3.78 -19.25
CA ALA A 35 -31.78 2.42 -18.91
C ALA A 35 -32.88 1.62 -18.17
N VAL A 36 -33.65 2.27 -17.29
CA VAL A 36 -34.74 1.61 -16.55
C VAL A 36 -35.86 1.13 -17.48
N VAL A 37 -36.17 1.89 -18.54
CA VAL A 37 -37.19 1.51 -19.52
C VAL A 37 -36.78 0.28 -20.33
N VAL A 38 -35.49 0.17 -20.69
CA VAL A 38 -34.97 -0.98 -21.45
C VAL A 38 -35.02 -2.27 -20.63
N VAL A 39 -34.68 -2.19 -19.34
CA VAL A 39 -34.74 -3.36 -18.44
C VAL A 39 -36.19 -3.83 -18.23
N ALA A 40 -37.15 -2.90 -18.09
CA ALA A 40 -38.56 -3.26 -17.93
C ALA A 40 -39.13 -4.00 -19.15
N VAL A 41 -38.71 -3.62 -20.37
CA VAL A 41 -39.14 -4.28 -21.62
C VAL A 41 -38.51 -5.68 -21.75
N ALA A 42 -37.24 -5.84 -21.35
CA ALA A 42 -36.56 -7.14 -21.37
C ALA A 42 -37.18 -8.15 -20.39
N VAL A 43 -37.58 -7.70 -19.21
CA VAL A 43 -38.26 -8.55 -18.22
C VAL A 43 -39.65 -8.95 -18.72
N ALA A 44 -40.41 -8.04 -19.35
CA ALA A 44 -41.71 -8.37 -19.93
C ALA A 44 -41.62 -9.39 -21.08
N ALA A 45 -40.54 -9.36 -21.87
CA ALA A 45 -40.31 -10.33 -22.95
C ALA A 45 -40.01 -11.75 -22.41
N LEU A 46 -39.34 -11.86 -21.25
CA LEU A 46 -39.09 -13.14 -20.59
C LEU A 46 -40.37 -13.79 -20.02
N PHE A 47 -41.37 -12.99 -19.64
CA PHE A 47 -42.65 -13.52 -19.14
C PHE A 47 -43.65 -13.90 -20.23
N LEU A 48 -43.43 -13.51 -21.49
CA LEU A 48 -44.34 -13.77 -22.62
C LEU A 48 -43.87 -14.89 -23.57
N GLY A 49 -42.69 -15.47 -23.36
CA GLY A 49 -42.09 -16.49 -24.23
C GLY A 49 -41.96 -17.89 -23.60
N GLY A 50 -42.82 -18.24 -22.64
CA GLY A 50 -42.77 -19.54 -21.98
C GLY A 50 -43.46 -20.65 -22.76
N GLU A 51 -42.74 -21.37 -23.61
CA GLU A 51 -43.00 -22.78 -23.98
C GLU A 51 -41.68 -23.44 -24.44
N THR A 52 -41.10 -24.30 -23.62
CA THR A 52 -40.42 -25.55 -24.03
C THR A 52 -40.29 -26.47 -22.81
N THR A 53 -41.09 -27.55 -22.78
CA THR A 53 -40.71 -28.94 -23.12
C THR A 53 -40.00 -29.65 -21.96
N ASP A 54 -40.73 -30.60 -21.38
CA ASP A 54 -40.26 -31.63 -20.46
C ASP A 54 -39.19 -32.50 -21.13
N GLU A 55 -38.14 -32.87 -20.39
CA GLU A 55 -37.48 -34.18 -20.56
C GLU A 55 -36.69 -34.57 -19.29
N GLU A 56 -37.31 -35.51 -18.58
CA GLU A 56 -36.81 -36.66 -17.80
C GLU A 56 -35.47 -36.63 -17.05
N ALA A 57 -35.61 -37.03 -15.78
CA ALA A 57 -34.55 -37.53 -14.92
C ALA A 57 -34.28 -39.02 -15.21
N GLU A 58 -33.02 -39.41 -15.34
CA GLU A 58 -32.61 -40.79 -15.04
C GLU A 58 -31.11 -40.88 -14.65
N SER A 59 -30.80 -42.00 -14.01
CA SER A 59 -29.85 -42.17 -12.92
C SER A 59 -28.51 -42.83 -13.28
N ILE A 60 -27.52 -42.54 -12.44
CA ILE A 60 -26.31 -43.31 -12.05
C ILE A 60 -26.20 -44.75 -12.63
N ALA A 61 -25.17 -44.98 -13.45
CA ALA A 61 -24.22 -46.11 -13.33
C ALA A 61 -23.23 -46.12 -14.51
N ALA A 62 -21.96 -45.79 -14.26
CA ALA A 62 -20.82 -46.34 -15.00
C ALA A 62 -19.52 -45.95 -14.26
N ILE A 63 -18.96 -46.92 -13.54
CA ILE A 63 -17.54 -46.92 -13.17
C ILE A 63 -16.84 -47.33 -14.45
N GLU A 64 -16.14 -46.39 -15.09
CA GLU A 64 -15.31 -46.67 -16.25
C GLU A 64 -13.84 -46.60 -15.82
N GLU A 65 -13.16 -47.73 -15.97
CA GLU A 65 -11.76 -47.97 -15.65
C GLU A 65 -10.87 -47.01 -16.44
N VAL A 66 -10.17 -46.11 -15.75
CA VAL A 66 -9.09 -45.34 -16.37
C VAL A 66 -7.83 -46.19 -16.33
N GLY A 67 -7.37 -46.52 -17.53
CA GLY A 67 -6.24 -47.39 -17.80
C GLY A 67 -4.92 -46.92 -17.22
N LEU A 68 -4.09 -47.92 -16.95
CA LEU A 68 -2.71 -47.87 -16.53
C LEU A 68 -1.86 -47.13 -17.59
N PHE A 69 -1.58 -45.85 -17.36
CA PHE A 69 -0.44 -45.16 -17.97
C PHE A 69 0.58 -44.88 -16.88
N GLU A 70 1.76 -45.47 -17.02
CA GLU A 70 2.94 -45.10 -16.22
C GLU A 70 3.18 -43.60 -16.38
N GLN A 71 2.91 -42.83 -15.32
CA GLN A 71 3.45 -41.49 -15.20
C GLN A 71 4.94 -41.65 -14.93
N GLU A 72 5.78 -41.34 -15.94
CA GLU A 72 7.14 -40.92 -15.67
C GLU A 72 7.06 -39.77 -14.66
N ALA A 73 7.64 -40.02 -13.48
CA ALA A 73 7.80 -39.00 -12.46
C ALA A 73 8.66 -37.89 -13.07
N VAL A 74 8.01 -36.83 -13.54
CA VAL A 74 8.66 -35.54 -13.69
C VAL A 74 9.08 -35.15 -12.28
N GLU A 75 10.37 -35.25 -11.99
CA GLU A 75 10.97 -34.56 -10.86
C GLU A 75 10.67 -33.08 -11.08
N ILE A 76 9.59 -32.61 -10.45
CA ILE A 76 9.37 -31.19 -10.26
C ILE A 76 10.47 -30.79 -9.28
N GLU A 77 11.55 -30.20 -9.79
CA GLU A 77 12.41 -29.34 -9.00
C GLU A 77 11.49 -28.28 -8.38
N ILE A 78 11.10 -28.49 -7.13
CA ILE A 78 10.52 -27.44 -6.32
C ILE A 78 11.70 -26.49 -6.09
N GLU A 79 11.83 -25.47 -6.95
CA GLU A 79 12.60 -24.29 -6.60
C GLU A 79 12.04 -23.83 -5.25
N GLU A 80 12.80 -24.07 -4.18
CA GLU A 80 12.56 -23.42 -2.90
C GLU A 80 12.62 -21.93 -3.19
N GLN A 81 11.45 -21.30 -3.42
CA GLN A 81 11.36 -19.86 -3.52
C GLN A 81 12.00 -19.31 -2.26
N SER A 82 13.19 -18.72 -2.41
CA SER A 82 13.93 -18.12 -1.30
C SER A 82 12.95 -17.31 -0.46
N ARG A 83 12.88 -17.65 0.84
CA ARG A 83 12.00 -16.97 1.79
C ARG A 83 12.22 -15.45 1.78
N PHE A 84 13.47 -15.04 1.52
CA PHE A 84 13.91 -13.66 1.45
C PHE A 84 14.06 -13.20 0.00
N ILE A 85 13.65 -11.96 -0.26
CA ILE A 85 13.82 -11.28 -1.54
C ILE A 85 15.24 -10.70 -1.66
N GLY A 86 15.77 -10.15 -0.57
CA GLY A 86 17.07 -9.51 -0.52
C GLY A 86 18.23 -10.50 -0.48
N GLU A 87 19.41 -9.99 -0.77
CA GLU A 87 20.65 -10.73 -0.56
C GLU A 87 20.89 -10.98 0.94
N GLN A 88 21.51 -12.11 1.27
CA GLN A 88 22.04 -12.32 2.61
C GLN A 88 23.37 -11.54 2.74
N VAL A 89 23.44 -10.63 3.71
CA VAL A 89 24.58 -9.74 3.93
C VAL A 89 25.22 -10.04 5.28
N ASP A 90 26.54 -9.89 5.37
CA ASP A 90 27.26 -9.97 6.65
C ASP A 90 26.86 -8.78 7.54
N SER A 91 26.55 -9.05 8.81
CA SER A 91 26.12 -8.02 9.77
C SER A 91 27.20 -6.99 10.09
N LEU A 92 28.46 -7.26 9.74
CA LEU A 92 29.58 -6.32 9.90
C LEU A 92 29.73 -5.34 8.72
N GLU A 93 29.01 -5.55 7.62
CA GLU A 93 29.04 -4.61 6.50
C GLU A 93 28.35 -3.30 6.83
N GLN A 94 28.83 -2.21 6.23
CA GLN A 94 28.19 -0.91 6.34
C GLN A 94 26.77 -0.95 5.77
N GLY A 95 25.80 -0.38 6.48
CA GLY A 95 24.42 -0.34 6.02
C GLY A 95 24.21 0.31 4.66
N PHE A 96 23.30 -0.28 3.88
CA PHE A 96 22.92 0.20 2.54
C PHE A 96 21.50 -0.23 2.18
N CYS A 97 20.96 0.31 1.10
CA CYS A 97 19.70 -0.13 0.53
C CYS A 97 19.99 -0.92 -0.75
N GLU A 98 19.63 -2.20 -0.79
CA GLU A 98 19.61 -2.96 -2.05
C GLU A 98 18.44 -2.44 -2.90
N LEU A 99 18.71 -2.21 -4.19
CA LEU A 99 17.71 -1.82 -5.17
C LEU A 99 17.50 -2.98 -6.13
N ARG A 100 16.25 -3.44 -6.24
CA ARG A 100 15.90 -4.55 -7.13
C ARG A 100 14.67 -4.19 -7.96
N ASP A 101 14.86 -4.12 -9.26
CA ASP A 101 13.75 -3.96 -10.20
C ASP A 101 13.15 -5.34 -10.51
N THR A 102 11.83 -5.44 -10.46
CA THR A 102 11.10 -6.67 -10.74
C THR A 102 9.82 -6.37 -11.52
N THR A 103 9.26 -7.41 -12.12
CA THR A 103 7.96 -7.33 -12.81
C THR A 103 7.06 -8.44 -12.29
N VAL A 104 5.86 -8.07 -11.86
CA VAL A 104 4.83 -8.99 -11.37
C VAL A 104 3.62 -8.85 -12.28
N GLY A 105 3.35 -9.88 -13.08
CA GLY A 105 2.41 -9.77 -14.21
C GLY A 105 2.89 -8.71 -15.20
N GLU A 106 2.09 -7.66 -15.41
CA GLU A 106 2.45 -6.51 -16.25
C GLU A 106 2.99 -5.32 -15.43
N THR A 107 3.01 -5.43 -14.11
CA THR A 107 3.37 -4.33 -13.22
C THR A 107 4.87 -4.30 -12.93
N LYS A 108 5.52 -3.19 -13.25
CA LYS A 108 6.93 -2.96 -12.93
C LYS A 108 7.08 -2.30 -11.56
N LEU A 109 7.90 -2.92 -10.72
CA LEU A 109 8.14 -2.48 -9.35
C LEU A 109 9.65 -2.31 -9.11
N ARG A 110 9.99 -1.35 -8.27
CA ARG A 110 11.32 -1.22 -7.67
C ARG A 110 11.21 -1.50 -6.18
N LEU A 111 12.04 -2.43 -5.72
CA LEU A 111 12.17 -2.81 -4.32
C LEU A 111 13.38 -2.10 -3.71
N PHE A 112 13.23 -1.71 -2.46
CA PHE A 112 14.24 -1.07 -1.64
C PHE A 112 14.37 -1.87 -0.35
N ILE A 113 15.45 -2.64 -0.22
CA ILE A 113 15.65 -3.59 0.86
C ILE A 113 16.79 -3.07 1.74
N PRO A 114 16.49 -2.54 2.94
CA PRO A 114 17.52 -2.01 3.84
C PRO A 114 18.30 -3.16 4.49
N HIS A 115 19.63 -3.05 4.45
CA HIS A 115 20.57 -3.97 5.11
C HIS A 115 21.38 -3.22 6.17
N ASN A 116 21.59 -3.85 7.33
CA ASN A 116 22.32 -3.32 8.49
C ASN A 116 21.93 -1.86 8.81
N ALA A 117 20.62 -1.65 9.00
CA ALA A 117 20.05 -0.33 9.13
C ALA A 117 18.86 -0.29 10.08
N THR A 118 18.74 0.82 10.81
CA THR A 118 17.63 1.05 11.73
C THR A 118 16.61 2.01 11.13
N MET A 119 15.33 1.69 11.30
CA MET A 119 14.23 2.56 10.89
C MET A 119 13.84 3.54 12.00
N SER A 120 13.62 4.80 11.62
CA SER A 120 13.10 5.86 12.48
C SER A 120 12.14 6.77 11.71
N LEU A 121 11.38 7.58 12.45
CA LEU A 121 10.55 8.63 11.87
C LEU A 121 11.17 10.01 12.08
N HIS A 122 10.93 10.91 11.13
CA HIS A 122 11.35 12.31 11.18
C HIS A 122 10.22 13.23 10.73
N VAL A 123 10.12 14.41 11.33
CA VAL A 123 9.16 15.44 10.94
C VAL A 123 9.89 16.68 10.47
N GLY A 124 9.43 17.24 9.36
CA GLY A 124 10.01 18.41 8.71
C GLY A 124 10.99 18.03 7.61
N ARG A 125 11.79 19.01 7.17
CA ARG A 125 12.74 18.81 6.07
C ARG A 125 13.84 17.84 6.51
N VAL A 126 14.07 16.81 5.69
CA VAL A 126 15.21 15.89 5.84
C VAL A 126 16.46 16.56 5.27
N ASP A 127 17.58 16.45 5.98
CA ASP A 127 18.88 16.91 5.47
C ASP A 127 19.39 15.95 4.40
N LYS A 128 19.66 16.48 3.20
CA LYS A 128 20.19 15.69 2.08
C LYS A 128 21.68 15.38 2.22
N GLY A 129 22.39 16.12 3.07
CA GLY A 129 23.80 15.92 3.37
C GLY A 129 24.05 14.91 4.49
N ASP A 130 23.00 14.41 5.15
CA ASP A 130 23.12 13.36 6.15
C ASP A 130 23.47 12.02 5.48
N GLU A 131 24.74 11.64 5.52
CA GLU A 131 25.28 10.40 4.94
C GLU A 131 24.91 9.14 5.73
N SER A 132 24.32 9.30 6.93
CA SER A 132 23.78 8.14 7.66
C SER A 132 22.50 7.60 7.02
N ILE A 133 21.77 8.43 6.25
CA ILE A 133 20.48 8.06 5.66
C ILE A 133 20.68 7.25 4.38
N ILE A 134 20.28 5.98 4.42
CA ILE A 134 20.30 5.08 3.25
C ILE A 134 18.96 4.97 2.54
N TYR A 135 17.87 5.36 3.18
CA TYR A 135 16.56 5.44 2.55
C TYR A 135 15.70 6.49 3.23
N THR A 136 14.93 7.24 2.45
CA THR A 136 13.86 8.08 2.99
C THR A 136 12.72 8.23 2.00
N ALA A 137 11.50 8.19 2.54
CA ALA A 137 10.27 8.48 1.82
C ALA A 137 9.27 9.14 2.77
N GLN A 138 8.33 9.92 2.24
CA GLN A 138 7.29 10.53 3.07
C GLN A 138 6.38 9.44 3.65
N ALA A 139 6.21 9.44 4.98
CA ALA A 139 5.50 8.40 5.72
C ALA A 139 3.98 8.62 5.75
N ALA A 140 3.54 9.79 6.21
CA ALA A 140 2.13 10.05 6.41
C ALA A 140 1.57 11.20 5.55
N ASP A 141 0.31 11.05 5.17
CA ASP A 141 -0.49 12.10 4.56
C ASP A 141 -0.66 13.30 5.51
N ILE A 142 -0.81 14.48 4.92
CA ILE A 142 -1.05 15.72 5.64
C ILE A 142 -2.45 16.22 5.32
N ARG A 143 -3.21 16.51 6.37
CA ARG A 143 -4.55 17.09 6.26
C ARG A 143 -4.51 18.43 5.55
N ARG A 144 -5.40 18.60 4.58
CA ARG A 144 -5.49 19.83 3.79
C ARG A 144 -5.98 21.04 4.59
N ASP A 145 -6.91 20.82 5.52
CA ASP A 145 -7.61 21.86 6.26
C ASP A 145 -6.71 22.57 7.28
N ASN A 146 -5.83 21.83 7.95
CA ASN A 146 -5.05 22.33 9.08
C ASN A 146 -3.55 22.00 9.02
N GLY A 147 -3.10 21.25 8.01
CA GLY A 147 -1.69 20.90 7.84
C GLY A 147 -1.12 19.94 8.89
N LYS A 148 -1.97 19.28 9.69
CA LYS A 148 -1.57 18.24 10.65
C LYS A 148 -1.41 16.89 9.96
N ILE A 149 -0.67 15.99 10.60
CA ILE A 149 -0.55 14.59 10.15
C ILE A 149 -1.93 13.94 10.16
N LEU A 150 -2.24 13.19 9.11
CA LEU A 150 -3.45 12.39 9.00
C LEU A 150 -3.19 10.96 9.49
N GLY A 151 -3.86 10.58 10.57
CA GLY A 151 -3.63 9.31 11.28
C GLY A 151 -2.77 9.49 12.54
N ALA A 152 -2.76 8.47 13.39
CA ALA A 152 -1.93 8.47 14.60
C ALA A 152 -0.43 8.44 14.24
N PHE A 153 0.38 9.16 15.02
CA PHE A 153 1.81 9.33 14.76
C PHE A 153 2.58 9.56 16.07
N VAL A 154 3.62 8.76 16.29
CA VAL A 154 4.55 8.82 17.42
C VAL A 154 5.98 8.88 16.90
N MET A 155 6.78 9.82 17.39
CA MET A 155 8.17 9.98 17.00
C MET A 155 9.05 10.02 18.25
N ALA A 156 9.96 9.06 18.39
CA ALA A 156 10.85 8.97 19.55
C ALA A 156 10.09 9.05 20.90
N GLY A 157 8.95 8.36 20.98
CA GLY A 157 8.06 8.37 22.14
C GLY A 157 7.10 9.56 22.26
N GLU A 158 7.27 10.61 21.45
CA GLU A 158 6.38 11.77 21.47
C GLU A 158 5.15 11.53 20.57
N GLU A 159 3.94 11.61 21.15
CA GLU A 159 2.69 11.62 20.39
C GLU A 159 2.52 12.96 19.65
N LEU A 160 2.62 12.93 18.33
CA LEU A 160 2.49 14.12 17.48
C LEU A 160 1.09 14.24 16.85
N ALA A 161 0.40 13.11 16.67
CA ALA A 161 -0.95 13.07 16.14
C ALA A 161 -1.71 11.84 16.63
N TRP A 162 -3.03 11.98 16.70
CA TRP A 162 -3.96 10.90 17.01
C TRP A 162 -4.99 10.76 15.89
N GLY A 163 -5.37 9.52 15.56
CA GLY A 163 -6.39 9.23 14.56
C GLY A 163 -6.40 7.76 14.15
N LEU A 164 -7.58 7.14 14.21
CA LEU A 164 -7.78 5.71 13.93
C LEU A 164 -8.40 5.45 12.55
N THR A 165 -8.66 6.49 11.74
CA THR A 165 -9.27 6.36 10.41
C THR A 165 -8.41 5.54 9.46
N LYS A 166 -7.09 5.58 9.64
CA LYS A 166 -6.12 4.76 8.90
C LYS A 166 -5.80 3.48 9.69
N LYS A 167 -6.15 2.32 9.13
CA LYS A 167 -6.01 1.03 9.82
C LYS A 167 -4.65 0.35 9.62
N GLY A 168 -3.94 0.67 8.54
CA GLY A 168 -2.56 0.22 8.35
C GLY A 168 -1.64 0.97 9.32
N PHE A 169 -0.63 0.30 9.86
CA PHE A 169 0.37 0.90 10.71
C PHE A 169 1.76 0.35 10.45
N CYS A 170 2.76 1.14 10.79
CA CYS A 170 4.13 0.69 10.93
C CYS A 170 4.71 1.22 12.25
N ALA A 171 5.40 0.35 12.98
CA ALA A 171 6.08 0.66 14.23
C ALA A 171 7.57 0.30 14.13
N SER A 172 8.43 1.05 14.80
CA SER A 172 9.84 0.71 15.05
C SER A 172 10.11 0.89 16.54
N ILE A 173 10.31 -0.21 17.25
CA ILE A 173 10.43 -0.26 18.71
C ILE A 173 11.55 -1.25 19.04
N ASP A 174 12.50 -0.84 19.87
CA ASP A 174 13.64 -1.68 20.29
C ASP A 174 14.40 -2.35 19.11
N GLY A 175 14.52 -1.63 17.98
CA GLY A 175 15.17 -2.12 16.76
C GLY A 175 14.31 -3.05 15.89
N VAL A 176 13.09 -3.39 16.32
CA VAL A 176 12.17 -4.24 15.57
C VAL A 176 11.17 -3.39 14.82
N VAL A 177 11.11 -3.58 13.49
CA VAL A 177 10.10 -2.96 12.64
C VAL A 177 8.92 -3.91 12.47
N THR A 178 7.71 -3.43 12.69
CA THR A 178 6.47 -4.19 12.52
C THR A 178 5.52 -3.44 11.61
N VAL A 179 5.02 -4.11 10.58
CA VAL A 179 3.99 -3.60 9.65
C VAL A 179 2.73 -4.41 9.86
N GLY A 180 1.56 -3.76 9.87
CA GLY A 180 0.31 -4.49 10.04
C GLY A 180 -0.94 -3.67 9.83
N VAL A 181 -2.08 -4.32 9.98
CA VAL A 181 -3.41 -3.71 9.81
C VAL A 181 -4.29 -4.02 11.01
N SER A 182 -4.68 -2.99 11.76
CA SER A 182 -5.57 -3.13 12.92
C SER A 182 -6.34 -1.84 13.21
N ASP A 183 -7.58 -1.98 13.71
CA ASP A 183 -8.39 -0.86 14.20
C ASP A 183 -7.69 -0.17 15.39
N ASN A 184 -7.13 -0.96 16.30
CA ASN A 184 -6.30 -0.46 17.40
C ASN A 184 -5.08 -1.36 17.59
N SER A 185 -3.91 -0.78 17.79
CA SER A 185 -2.66 -1.52 17.96
C SER A 185 -2.02 -1.11 19.28
N PRO A 186 -1.67 -2.06 20.17
CA PRO A 186 -0.96 -1.72 21.41
C PRO A 186 0.42 -1.12 21.15
N LEU A 187 0.96 -1.31 19.93
CA LEU A 187 2.25 -0.75 19.52
C LEU A 187 2.26 0.79 19.49
N PHE A 188 1.09 1.44 19.43
CA PHE A 188 1.03 2.89 19.61
C PHE A 188 1.46 3.30 21.02
N ASP A 189 0.81 2.73 22.04
CA ASP A 189 1.10 3.03 23.44
C ASP A 189 2.51 2.54 23.82
N GLU A 190 2.93 1.40 23.26
CA GLU A 190 4.28 0.88 23.46
C GLU A 190 5.35 1.80 22.86
N ALA A 191 5.13 2.34 21.66
CA ALA A 191 6.04 3.31 21.06
C ALA A 191 6.18 4.57 21.94
N VAL A 192 5.08 5.06 22.52
CA VAL A 192 5.11 6.18 23.47
C VAL A 192 5.92 5.82 24.71
N ALA A 193 5.67 4.65 25.30
CA ALA A 193 6.29 4.22 26.55
C ALA A 193 7.80 3.94 26.41
N LYS A 194 8.23 3.41 25.26
CA LYS A 194 9.62 2.95 25.02
C LYS A 194 10.47 3.93 24.20
N GLY A 195 9.94 5.08 23.81
CA GLY A 195 10.68 6.01 22.95
C GLY A 195 10.77 5.54 21.49
N GLY A 196 9.83 4.70 21.04
CA GLY A 196 9.78 4.17 19.68
C GLY A 196 9.11 5.10 18.67
N HIS A 197 8.85 4.54 17.50
CA HIS A 197 8.21 5.21 16.38
C HIS A 197 6.94 4.45 15.97
N PHE A 198 5.90 5.17 15.59
CA PHE A 198 4.65 4.58 15.10
C PHE A 198 3.95 5.56 14.13
N PHE A 199 3.40 5.07 13.03
CA PHE A 199 2.48 5.85 12.21
C PHE A 199 1.39 5.00 11.59
N ARG A 200 0.25 5.63 11.30
CA ARG A 200 -0.85 5.00 10.56
C ARG A 200 -0.96 5.52 9.13
N GLN A 201 -1.32 4.63 8.21
CA GLN A 201 -1.64 4.95 6.83
C GLN A 201 -2.66 3.98 6.22
N TYR A 202 -3.06 4.21 4.97
CA TYR A 202 -3.92 3.29 4.24
C TYR A 202 -3.31 1.87 4.24
N PRO A 203 -4.06 0.86 4.72
CA PRO A 203 -3.65 -0.53 4.58
C PRO A 203 -3.76 -0.94 3.12
N LEU A 204 -2.82 -1.71 2.59
CA LEU A 204 -2.84 -2.19 1.20
C LEU A 204 -3.03 -3.71 1.16
N VAL A 205 -2.28 -4.41 2.01
CA VAL A 205 -2.30 -5.87 2.10
C VAL A 205 -2.39 -6.26 3.57
N LYS A 206 -3.24 -7.25 3.86
CA LYS A 206 -3.37 -7.87 5.18
C LYS A 206 -3.45 -9.38 5.01
N ASP A 207 -2.57 -10.10 5.68
CA ASP A 207 -2.51 -11.56 5.68
C ASP A 207 -2.47 -12.13 4.24
N GLY A 208 -1.71 -11.47 3.35
CA GLY A 208 -1.60 -11.83 1.94
C GLY A 208 -2.80 -11.49 1.06
N ALA A 209 -3.81 -10.78 1.60
CA ALA A 209 -5.01 -10.37 0.87
C ALA A 209 -5.10 -8.85 0.70
N ILE A 210 -5.67 -8.40 -0.42
CA ILE A 210 -5.90 -6.98 -0.70
C ILE A 210 -6.85 -6.40 0.35
N VAL A 211 -6.52 -5.22 0.87
CA VAL A 211 -7.46 -4.39 1.63
C VAL A 211 -8.02 -3.33 0.71
N GLU A 212 -9.33 -3.32 0.53
CA GLU A 212 -9.99 -2.34 -0.34
C GLU A 212 -9.91 -0.92 0.24
N ASN A 213 -9.60 0.03 -0.63
CA ASN A 213 -9.52 1.45 -0.30
C ASN A 213 -10.16 2.27 -1.42
N ASN A 214 -10.80 3.38 -1.04
CA ASN A 214 -11.56 4.23 -1.96
C ASN A 214 -10.80 5.38 -2.68
N PRO A 215 -9.45 5.54 -2.64
CA PRO A 215 -8.80 6.52 -3.51
C PRO A 215 -8.87 6.13 -5.00
N GLU A 216 -9.69 6.85 -5.77
CA GLU A 216 -9.94 6.56 -7.20
C GLU A 216 -8.83 7.02 -8.16
N ASN A 217 -7.79 7.70 -7.67
CA ASN A 217 -6.75 8.25 -8.55
C ASN A 217 -5.75 7.17 -9.01
N VAL A 218 -5.01 7.45 -10.08
CA VAL A 218 -3.80 6.71 -10.46
C VAL A 218 -2.56 7.56 -10.18
N ALA A 219 -1.53 6.96 -9.61
CA ALA A 219 -0.28 7.65 -9.28
C ALA A 219 0.88 6.64 -9.17
N ILE A 220 2.10 7.14 -9.11
CA ILE A 220 3.22 6.35 -8.60
C ILE A 220 2.90 5.99 -7.14
N ARG A 221 2.93 4.71 -6.80
CA ARG A 221 2.54 4.22 -5.47
C ARG A 221 3.78 3.76 -4.72
N ARG A 222 3.74 3.91 -3.40
CA ARG A 222 4.77 3.38 -2.51
C ARG A 222 4.16 2.64 -1.35
N ALA A 223 4.89 1.67 -0.83
CA ALA A 223 4.52 0.93 0.36
C ALA A 223 5.75 0.61 1.19
N ILE A 224 5.53 0.42 2.50
CA ILE A 224 6.37 -0.42 3.33
C ILE A 224 5.67 -1.76 3.48
N CYS A 225 6.44 -2.84 3.30
CA CYS A 225 5.95 -4.20 3.22
C CYS A 225 6.69 -5.09 4.20
N ASP A 226 5.98 -6.11 4.67
CA ASP A 226 6.52 -7.26 5.37
C ASP A 226 6.20 -8.51 4.55
N ARG A 227 7.24 -9.31 4.27
CA ARG A 227 7.12 -10.66 3.73
C ARG A 227 7.91 -11.60 4.64
N TYR A 228 7.21 -12.45 5.40
CA TYR A 228 7.83 -13.45 6.27
C TYR A 228 8.86 -12.89 7.27
N GLY A 229 8.70 -11.63 7.70
CA GLY A 229 9.58 -10.90 8.60
C GLY A 229 10.64 -10.04 7.90
N GLU A 230 10.76 -10.09 6.58
CA GLU A 230 11.63 -9.20 5.81
C GLU A 230 10.90 -7.89 5.50
N ILE A 231 11.47 -6.78 5.98
CA ILE A 231 10.92 -5.44 5.76
C ILE A 231 11.59 -4.80 4.56
N PHE A 232 10.79 -4.32 3.62
CA PHE A 232 11.26 -3.60 2.44
C PHE A 232 10.26 -2.56 1.98
N MET A 233 10.71 -1.62 1.17
CA MET A 233 9.83 -0.63 0.53
C MET A 233 9.68 -0.95 -0.95
N VAL A 234 8.51 -0.60 -1.49
CA VAL A 234 8.18 -0.80 -2.91
C VAL A 234 7.80 0.53 -3.52
N GLU A 235 8.24 0.81 -4.73
CA GLU A 235 7.71 1.87 -5.60
C GLU A 235 7.22 1.28 -6.93
N SER A 236 6.06 1.70 -7.40
CA SER A 236 5.61 1.37 -8.75
C SER A 236 6.35 2.23 -9.78
N LEU A 237 6.85 1.63 -10.85
CA LEU A 237 7.50 2.40 -11.93
C LEU A 237 6.47 3.04 -12.88
N ASP A 238 5.27 2.47 -12.93
CA ASP A 238 4.11 2.99 -13.65
C ASP A 238 3.05 3.55 -12.70
N LYS A 239 2.15 4.40 -13.21
CA LYS A 239 1.04 4.94 -12.41
C LYS A 239 -0.05 3.89 -12.25
N LEU A 240 -0.40 3.58 -11.00
CA LEU A 240 -1.36 2.55 -10.65
C LEU A 240 -2.48 3.09 -9.76
N SER A 241 -3.64 2.45 -9.83
CA SER A 241 -4.68 2.59 -8.81
C SER A 241 -4.21 1.96 -7.48
N PHE A 242 -4.93 2.22 -6.39
CA PHE A 242 -4.65 1.52 -5.12
C PHE A 242 -4.86 0.00 -5.26
N HIS A 243 -5.90 -0.39 -5.98
CA HIS A 243 -6.25 -1.79 -6.19
C HIS A 243 -5.16 -2.53 -6.98
N ASP A 244 -4.77 -2.00 -8.15
CA ASP A 244 -3.74 -2.65 -9.00
C ASP A 244 -2.39 -2.74 -8.30
N PHE A 245 -2.01 -1.70 -7.54
CA PHE A 245 -0.79 -1.73 -6.76
C PHE A 245 -0.86 -2.78 -5.64
N SER A 246 -1.98 -2.87 -4.92
CA SER A 246 -2.16 -3.88 -3.86
C SER A 246 -2.17 -5.29 -4.43
N ALA A 247 -2.77 -5.50 -5.59
CA ALA A 247 -2.74 -6.77 -6.31
C ALA A 247 -1.30 -7.18 -6.69
N ALA A 248 -0.49 -6.23 -7.17
CA ALA A 248 0.92 -6.48 -7.47
C ALA A 248 1.73 -6.82 -6.21
N LEU A 249 1.44 -6.20 -5.06
CA LEU A 249 2.08 -6.53 -3.78
C LEU A 249 1.70 -7.95 -3.31
N VAL A 250 0.42 -8.33 -3.41
CA VAL A 250 -0.03 -9.70 -3.09
C VAL A 250 0.67 -10.72 -3.99
N ALA A 251 0.74 -10.46 -5.30
CA ALA A 251 1.42 -11.34 -6.24
C ALA A 251 2.95 -11.38 -6.05
N LEU A 252 3.55 -10.36 -5.43
CA LEU A 252 4.94 -10.37 -4.96
C LEU A 252 5.12 -11.22 -3.69
N GLY A 253 4.04 -11.67 -3.05
CA GLY A 253 4.05 -12.47 -1.82
C GLY A 253 4.11 -11.63 -0.54
N VAL A 254 3.72 -10.36 -0.57
CA VAL A 254 3.64 -9.51 0.62
C VAL A 254 2.55 -10.01 1.56
N GLU A 255 2.86 -10.14 2.85
CA GLU A 255 1.89 -10.55 3.88
C GLU A 255 1.19 -9.33 4.50
N GLN A 256 1.96 -8.29 4.84
CA GLN A 256 1.42 -7.02 5.34
C GLN A 256 1.97 -5.87 4.50
N GLY A 257 1.11 -4.96 4.08
CA GLY A 257 1.49 -3.82 3.25
C GLY A 257 0.79 -2.55 3.70
N VAL A 258 1.54 -1.49 3.94
CA VAL A 258 1.02 -0.19 4.35
C VAL A 258 1.55 0.89 3.41
N TYR A 259 0.64 1.75 2.95
CA TYR A 259 0.96 2.79 1.99
C TYR A 259 1.97 3.79 2.56
N LEU A 260 2.88 4.24 1.70
CA LEU A 260 3.73 5.42 1.90
C LEU A 260 3.32 6.48 0.88
N VAL A 261 3.51 7.75 1.21
CA VAL A 261 3.08 8.83 0.30
C VAL A 261 3.87 8.76 -1.00
N GLY A 262 3.14 8.54 -2.10
CA GLY A 262 3.69 8.37 -3.45
C GLY A 262 3.55 9.63 -4.31
N SER A 263 3.21 9.44 -5.59
CA SER A 263 3.18 10.48 -6.62
C SER A 263 4.53 11.18 -6.73
N ASP A 264 4.54 12.51 -6.60
CA ASP A 264 5.74 13.33 -6.76
C ASP A 264 6.49 13.53 -5.44
N ALA A 265 6.03 12.92 -4.34
CA ALA A 265 6.69 13.03 -3.04
C ALA A 265 8.14 12.56 -3.20
N TYR A 266 9.08 13.40 -2.79
CA TYR A 266 10.49 13.14 -3.01
C TYR A 266 11.09 12.26 -1.93
N GLY A 267 12.03 11.41 -2.32
CA GLY A 267 12.85 10.59 -1.45
C GLY A 267 14.09 10.09 -2.18
N TRP A 268 14.89 9.29 -1.49
CA TRP A 268 16.07 8.66 -2.08
C TRP A 268 16.42 7.36 -1.38
N ALA A 269 17.22 6.54 -2.06
CA ALA A 269 17.91 5.38 -1.52
C ALA A 269 19.41 5.48 -1.80
N VAL A 270 20.25 4.86 -0.99
CA VAL A 270 21.71 4.80 -1.19
C VAL A 270 22.11 3.34 -1.30
N ASP A 271 22.69 2.97 -2.44
CA ASP A 271 23.09 1.59 -2.69
C ASP A 271 24.40 1.19 -1.99
N ARG A 272 24.79 -0.08 -2.13
CA ARG A 272 26.02 -0.65 -1.55
C ARG A 272 27.29 0.06 -1.99
N LYS A 273 27.27 0.74 -3.15
CA LYS A 273 28.41 1.51 -3.69
C LYS A 273 28.39 2.97 -3.21
N GLY A 274 27.42 3.35 -2.37
CA GLY A 274 27.22 4.72 -1.91
C GLY A 274 26.56 5.63 -2.95
N GLN A 275 26.03 5.08 -4.05
CA GLN A 275 25.33 5.88 -5.05
C GLN A 275 23.91 6.19 -4.58
N LYS A 276 23.55 7.48 -4.62
CA LYS A 276 22.20 7.96 -4.30
C LYS A 276 21.27 7.85 -5.49
N HIS A 277 20.17 7.14 -5.31
CA HIS A 277 19.07 6.96 -6.27
C HIS A 277 17.87 7.77 -5.80
N GLU A 278 17.60 8.89 -6.46
CA GLU A 278 16.49 9.78 -6.11
C GLU A 278 15.19 9.39 -6.83
N PHE A 279 14.06 9.60 -6.17
CA PHE A 279 12.73 9.41 -6.74
C PHE A 279 11.79 10.55 -6.34
N GLY A 280 10.71 10.73 -7.11
CA GLY A 280 9.82 11.89 -7.00
C GLY A 280 10.49 13.20 -7.43
N VAL A 281 9.94 14.34 -7.00
CA VAL A 281 10.37 15.67 -7.48
C VAL A 281 11.17 16.39 -6.39
N PRO A 282 12.51 16.54 -6.50
CA PRO A 282 13.37 17.12 -5.45
C PRO A 282 12.99 18.54 -5.03
N ASN A 283 12.33 19.27 -5.93
CA ASN A 283 11.92 20.65 -5.76
C ASN A 283 10.39 20.81 -5.59
N TYR A 284 9.68 19.73 -5.21
CA TYR A 284 8.22 19.73 -5.09
C TYR A 284 7.67 20.86 -4.20
N TYR A 285 8.41 21.18 -3.12
CA TYR A 285 8.09 22.26 -2.18
C TYR A 285 8.99 23.49 -2.34
N THR A 286 9.38 23.83 -3.56
CA THR A 286 10.09 25.08 -3.86
C THR A 286 9.18 26.13 -4.52
N GLY A 287 9.57 27.40 -4.46
CA GLY A 287 8.80 28.51 -5.03
C GLY A 287 7.53 28.84 -4.24
N ARG A 288 6.36 28.86 -4.91
CA ARG A 288 5.07 29.20 -4.29
C ARG A 288 4.50 28.10 -3.40
N ARG A 289 5.05 26.87 -3.46
CA ARG A 289 4.61 25.73 -2.64
C ARG A 289 5.51 25.62 -1.42
N LYS A 290 5.00 26.00 -0.25
CA LYS A 290 5.70 25.79 1.01
C LYS A 290 5.47 24.36 1.49
N MET A 291 6.54 23.68 1.90
CA MET A 291 6.45 22.38 2.57
C MET A 291 5.59 22.51 3.84
N PRO A 292 4.56 21.68 4.02
CA PRO A 292 3.86 21.62 5.30
C PRO A 292 4.84 21.32 6.44
N ARG A 293 4.68 22.00 7.58
CA ARG A 293 5.59 21.84 8.73
C ARG A 293 5.64 20.39 9.23
N ASN A 294 4.51 19.70 9.14
CA ASN A 294 4.34 18.36 9.69
C ASN A 294 4.56 17.26 8.65
N THR A 295 5.10 17.56 7.46
CA THR A 295 5.49 16.51 6.51
C THR A 295 6.46 15.56 7.20
N SER A 296 6.10 14.28 7.24
CA SER A 296 6.82 13.26 7.99
C SER A 296 7.45 12.24 7.07
N TYR A 297 8.54 11.64 7.50
CA TYR A 297 9.35 10.73 6.71
C TYR A 297 9.63 9.46 7.50
N ILE A 298 9.63 8.33 6.79
CA ILE A 298 10.34 7.13 7.21
C ILE A 298 11.79 7.31 6.79
N ILE A 299 12.72 7.02 7.69
CA ILE A 299 14.16 7.12 7.46
C ILE A 299 14.81 5.83 7.90
N TRP A 300 15.62 5.25 7.03
CA TRP A 300 16.54 4.18 7.39
C TRP A 300 17.95 4.74 7.47
N ARG A 301 18.61 4.49 8.61
CA ARG A 301 20.00 4.90 8.85
C ARG A 301 20.90 3.70 8.99
N ARG A 302 22.14 3.84 8.53
CA ARG A 302 23.21 2.86 8.75
C ARG A 302 23.40 2.63 10.24
N GLU A 303 23.56 1.37 10.63
CA GLU A 303 24.07 0.98 11.94
C GLU A 303 25.60 1.11 12.02
#